data_AF-A0A1A8PPK0-F1
#
_entry.id   AF-A0A1A8PPK0-F1
#
_cell.length_a   1.000
_cell.length_b   1.000
_cell.length_c   1.000
_cell.angle_alpha   90.00
_cell.angle_beta   90.00
_cell.angle_gamma   90.00
#
_symmetry.space_group_name_H-M   'P 1'
#
loop_
_entity.id
_entity.type
_entity.pdbx_description
1 polymer ?
#
loop_
_entity_poly.entity_id
_entity_poly.type
_entity_poly.pdbx_seq_one_letter_code
_entity_poly.pdbx_strand_id
1 'polypeptide(L)' 'DIVQLKNLLDTKLQQKQARQTGICPIRRELYAQCFDEIIRQVTINCAERGLLLLRVRDEINMTIAAYQ' A
#
# COMPACT_ATOMS: atom_id res chain seq x y z
N ASP A 1 3.64 4.83 13.92
CA ASP A 1 4.15 3.53 14.38
C ASP A 1 3.70 2.46 13.39
N ILE A 2 4.63 1.61 12.93
CA ILE A 2 4.38 0.54 11.96
C ILE A 2 3.41 -0.52 12.51
N VAL A 3 3.49 -0.81 13.82
CA VAL A 3 2.62 -1.81 14.45
C VAL A 3 1.15 -1.36 14.42
N GLN A 4 0.92 -0.09 14.74
CA GLN A 4 -0.43 0.49 14.68
C GLN A 4 -0.97 0.51 13.24
N LEU A 5 -0.13 0.85 12.26
CA LEU A 5 -0.53 0.86 10.84
C LEU A 5 -0.95 -0.53 10.36
N LYS A 6 -0.19 -1.57 10.74
CA LYS A 6 -0.55 -2.97 10.46
C LYS A 6 -1.90 -3.33 11.08
N ASN A 7 -2.08 -3.06 12.38
CA ASN A 7 -3.33 -3.40 13.08
C ASN A 7 -4.55 -2.71 12.45
N LEU A 8 -4.39 -1.45 12.01
CA LEU A 8 -5.44 -0.71 11.31
C LEU A 8 -5.75 -1.35 9.94
N LEU A 9 -4.74 -1.74 9.19
CA LEU A 9 -4.90 -2.44 7.91
C LEU A 9 -5.64 -3.77 8.10
N ASP A 10 -5.20 -4.59 9.05
CA ASP A 10 -5.82 -5.89 9.37
C ASP A 10 -7.29 -5.73 9.75
N THR A 11 -7.59 -4.72 10.59
CA THR A 11 -8.96 -4.37 10.98
C THR A 11 -9.81 -3.98 9.77
N LYS A 12 -9.29 -3.11 8.89
CA LYS A 12 -10.02 -2.68 7.68
C LYS A 12 -10.24 -3.82 6.69
N LEU A 13 -9.27 -4.72 6.54
CA LEU A 13 -9.38 -5.90 5.68
C LEU A 13 -10.49 -6.84 6.17
N GLN A 14 -10.57 -7.06 7.48
CA GLN A 14 -11.65 -7.85 8.09
C GLN A 14 -13.01 -7.17 7.95
N GLN A 15 -13.11 -5.88 8.30
CA GLN A 15 -14.36 -5.10 8.23
C GLN A 15 -14.92 -5.05 6.81
N LYS A 16 -14.07 -4.88 5.80
CA LYS A 16 -14.49 -4.86 4.39
C LYS A 16 -14.56 -6.25 3.75
N GLN A 17 -14.38 -7.33 4.53
CA GLN A 17 -14.41 -8.73 4.07
C GLN A 17 -13.55 -8.96 2.82
N ALA A 18 -12.33 -8.41 2.81
CA ALA A 18 -11.41 -8.58 1.70
C ALA A 18 -11.03 -10.06 1.54
N ARG A 19 -11.03 -10.57 0.30
CA ARG A 19 -10.62 -11.95 0.02
C ARG A 19 -9.15 -12.13 0.42
N GLN A 20 -8.82 -13.29 0.98
CA GLN A 20 -7.44 -13.64 1.36
C GLN A 20 -6.62 -14.16 0.17
N THR A 21 -7.27 -14.68 -0.87
CA THR A 21 -6.61 -15.22 -2.07
C THR A 21 -7.24 -14.65 -3.35
N GLY A 22 -6.53 -14.83 -4.47
CA GLY A 22 -6.95 -14.30 -5.78
C GLY A 22 -6.92 -12.78 -5.87
N ILE A 23 -7.46 -12.25 -6.98
CA ILE A 23 -7.59 -10.80 -7.20
C ILE A 23 -8.73 -10.27 -6.34
N CYS A 24 -8.44 -9.24 -5.53
CA CYS A 24 -9.41 -8.59 -4.67
C CYS A 24 -9.23 -7.06 -4.72
N PRO A 25 -10.20 -6.30 -5.28
CA PRO A 25 -10.07 -4.85 -5.43
C PRO A 25 -10.02 -4.14 -4.07
N ILE A 26 -10.81 -4.59 -3.10
CA ILE A 26 -10.81 -4.06 -1.73
C ILE A 26 -9.44 -4.21 -1.08
N ARG A 27 -8.84 -5.41 -1.20
CA ARG A 27 -7.49 -5.65 -0.68
C ARG A 27 -6.48 -4.75 -1.38
N ARG A 28 -6.52 -4.67 -2.71
CA ARG A 28 -5.62 -3.80 -3.48
C ARG A 28 -5.69 -2.34 -3.01
N GLU A 29 -6.90 -1.81 -2.86
CA GLU A 29 -7.13 -0.43 -2.40
C GLU A 29 -6.56 -0.20 -0.99
N LEU A 30 -6.83 -1.10 -0.04
CA LEU A 30 -6.36 -0.98 1.34
C LEU A 30 -4.84 -1.08 1.45
N TYR A 31 -4.21 -1.97 0.68
CA TYR A 31 -2.76 -2.07 0.60
C TYR A 31 -2.12 -0.85 -0.09
N ALA A 32 -2.76 -0.28 -1.11
CA ALA A 32 -2.29 0.95 -1.74
C ALA A 32 -2.28 2.12 -0.75
N GLN A 33 -3.38 2.32 -0.01
CA GLN A 33 -3.45 3.34 1.05
C GLN A 33 -2.40 3.11 2.15
N CYS A 34 -2.18 1.86 2.57
CA CYS A 34 -1.15 1.53 3.54
C CYS A 34 0.26 1.85 3.02
N PHE A 35 0.53 1.54 1.75
CA PHE A 35 1.83 1.82 1.14
C PHE A 35 2.09 3.32 0.98
N ASP A 36 1.07 4.12 0.65
CA ASP A 36 1.18 5.58 0.64
C ASP A 36 1.53 6.14 2.02
N GLU A 37 0.95 5.58 3.09
CA GLU A 37 1.29 5.96 4.47
C GLU A 37 2.71 5.55 4.86
N ILE A 38 3.20 4.40 4.37
CA ILE A 38 4.61 3.99 4.52
C ILE A 38 5.52 4.99 3.80
N ILE A 39 5.21 5.37 2.55
CA ILE A 39 5.97 6.37 1.79
C ILE A 39 6.01 7.69 2.57
N ARG A 40 4.88 8.14 3.11
CA ARG A 40 4.80 9.36 3.93
C ARG A 40 5.71 9.28 5.15
N GLN A 41 5.64 8.20 5.93
CA GLN A 41 6.48 8.01 7.12
C GLN A 41 7.98 7.91 6.76
N VAL A 42 8.33 7.20 5.69
CA VAL A 42 9.72 7.09 5.23
C VAL A 42 10.24 8.44 4.72
N THR A 43 9.43 9.21 4.00
CA THR A 43 9.80 10.55 3.51
C THR A 43 10.15 11.50 4.67
N ILE A 44 9.40 11.44 5.78
CA ILE A 44 9.70 12.23 6.99
C ILE A 44 11.08 11.87 7.55
N ASN A 45 11.44 10.59 7.53
CA ASN A 45 12.73 10.13 8.04
C ASN A 45 13.89 10.42 7.05
N CYS A 46 13.64 10.26 5.75
CA CYS A 46 14.61 10.47 4.67
C CYS A 46 13.85 10.64 3.33
N ALA A 47 13.87 11.84 2.79
CA ALA A 47 13.10 12.21 1.61
C ALA A 47 13.52 11.42 0.37
N GLU A 48 14.81 11.12 0.21
CA GLU A 48 15.37 10.38 -0.92
C GLU A 48 14.84 8.95 -0.96
N ARG A 49 14.73 8.31 0.21
CA ARG A 49 14.13 6.97 0.33
C ARG A 49 12.63 7.02 0.05
N GLY A 50 11.95 8.07 0.49
CA GLY A 50 10.54 8.31 0.15
C GLY A 50 10.32 8.42 -1.35
N LEU A 51 11.15 9.22 -2.04
CA LEU A 51 11.13 9.39 -3.49
C LEU A 51 11.44 8.08 -4.23
N LEU A 52 12.38 7.27 -3.72
CA LEU A 52 12.67 5.97 -4.32
C LEU A 52 11.45 5.03 -4.25
N LEU A 53 10.80 4.95 -3.09
CA LEU A 53 9.59 4.12 -2.92
C LEU A 53 8.43 4.61 -3.79
N LEU A 54 8.27 5.94 -3.92
CA LEU A 54 7.30 6.56 -4.82
C LEU A 54 7.50 6.09 -6.26
N ARG A 55 8.73 6.10 -6.77
CA ARG A 55 9.05 5.64 -8.13
C ARG A 55 8.75 4.17 -8.33
N VAL A 56 9.09 3.31 -7.38
CA VAL A 56 8.79 1.87 -7.43
C VAL A 56 7.27 1.63 -7.45
N ARG A 57 6.50 2.38 -6.66
CA ARG A 57 5.03 2.31 -6.67
C ARG A 57 4.48 2.63 -8.07
N ASP A 58 4.97 3.72 -8.66
CA ASP A 58 4.47 4.21 -9.93
C ASP A 58 4.82 3.25 -11.08
N GLU A 59 6.03 2.67 -11.05
CA GLU A 59 6.45 1.61 -11.98
C GLU A 59 5.52 0.39 -11.90
N ILE A 60 5.27 -0.14 -10.70
CA ILE A 60 4.37 -1.28 -10.50
C ILE A 60 2.95 -0.96 -11.00
N ASN A 61 2.46 0.26 -10.75
CA ASN A 61 1.14 0.67 -11.22
C ASN A 61 1.08 0.73 -12.76
N MET A 62 2.12 1.23 -13.42
CA MET A 62 2.23 1.19 -14.88
C MET A 62 2.24 -0.25 -15.42
N THR A 63 3.03 -1.13 -14.79
CA THR A 63 3.08 -2.54 -15.18
C THR A 63 1.70 -3.19 -15.05
N ILE A 64 1.02 -3.02 -13.90
CA ILE A 64 -0.29 -3.64 -13.70
C ILE A 64 -1.32 -3.09 -14.69
N ALA A 65 -1.31 -1.78 -14.95
CA ALA A 65 -2.24 -1.17 -15.91
C ALA A 65 -2.08 -1.73 -17.33
N ALA A 66 -0.87 -2.17 -17.71
CA ALA A 66 -0.63 -2.80 -19.01
C ALA A 66 -1.20 -4.24 -19.14
N TYR A 67 -1.49 -4.90 -18.00
CA TYR A 67 -2.08 -6.24 -17.95
C TYR A 67 -3.57 -6.25 -17.58
N GLN A 68 -4.17 -5.07 -17.39
CA GLN A 68 -5.62 -4.90 -17.15
C GLN A 68 -6.37 -4.76 -18.47
#